data_AF-A0A8D8EYH7-F1
#
_entry.id   AF-A0A8D8EYH7-F1
#
_cell.length_a   1.000
_cell.length_b   1.000
_cell.length_c   1.000
_cell.angle_alpha   90.00
_cell.angle_beta   90.00
_cell.angle_gamma   90.00
#
_symmetry.space_group_name_H-M   'P 1'
#
loop_
_entity.id
_entity.type
_entity.pdbx_description
1 polymer ?
#
loop_
_entity_poly.entity_id
_entity_poly.type
_entity_poly.pdbx_seq_one_letter_code
_entity_poly.pdbx_strand_id
1 'polypeptide(L)'
;MHFTSLLLTTLLLAFAPLATGSKILVLVPFPAPSHWLWLEHFVQELLERGHQVTAISNFAAKERHPNYTEILIDPPFDIPYYFPVSDIFEAKYTSDLSNLLLYWNVGLTTTKFALENPNVQQFIEQDDSVFDLVISEQFYQEAFLMFAHKYRAPIVTIGEPHDLWF
;
A
#
# COMPACT_ATOMS: atom_id res chain seq x y z
N MET A 1 41.11 -25.29 21.83
CA MET A 1 40.31 -25.22 20.58
C MET A 1 38.90 -24.65 20.80
N HIS A 2 38.21 -24.94 21.92
CA HIS A 2 36.85 -24.40 22.15
C HIS A 2 36.80 -22.89 22.48
N PHE A 3 37.80 -22.34 23.20
CA PHE A 3 37.81 -20.93 23.60
C PHE A 3 38.02 -19.97 22.42
N THR A 4 38.91 -20.32 21.49
CA THR A 4 39.15 -19.57 20.25
C THR A 4 37.95 -19.62 19.32
N SER A 5 37.23 -20.75 19.26
CA SER A 5 35.97 -20.85 18.51
C SER A 5 34.91 -19.92 19.10
N LEU A 6 34.73 -19.94 20.44
CA LEU A 6 33.72 -19.12 21.11
C LEU A 6 33.97 -17.62 20.93
N LEU A 7 35.23 -17.20 21.02
CA LEU A 7 35.65 -15.81 20.80
C LEU A 7 35.41 -15.35 19.36
N LEU A 8 35.61 -16.24 18.38
CA LEU A 8 35.34 -15.94 16.97
C LEU A 8 33.84 -15.78 16.72
N THR A 9 33.00 -16.63 17.34
CA THR A 9 31.54 -16.55 17.21
C THR A 9 30.96 -15.29 17.83
N THR A 10 31.42 -14.89 19.01
CA THR A 10 30.96 -13.64 19.65
C THR A 10 31.41 -12.40 18.88
N LEU A 11 32.62 -12.41 18.32
CA LEU A 11 33.09 -11.33 17.45
C LEU A 11 32.24 -11.24 16.17
N LEU A 12 31.92 -12.37 15.54
CA LEU A 12 31.03 -12.43 14.37
C LEU A 12 29.62 -11.90 14.66
N LEU A 13 29.05 -12.19 15.84
CA LEU A 13 27.75 -11.69 16.25
C LEU A 13 27.78 -10.19 16.61
N ALA A 14 28.89 -9.69 17.15
CA ALA A 14 29.05 -8.28 17.47
C ALA A 14 29.21 -7.38 16.23
N PHE A 15 29.70 -7.95 15.13
CA PHE A 15 29.82 -7.29 13.82
C PHE A 15 28.74 -7.70 12.83
N ALA A 16 27.80 -8.57 13.22
CA ALA A 16 26.62 -8.82 12.42
C ALA A 16 25.86 -7.49 12.31
N PRO A 17 25.50 -7.03 11.09
CA PRO A 17 24.67 -5.84 10.96
C PRO A 17 23.41 -6.08 11.78
N LEU A 18 23.06 -5.14 12.67
CA LEU A 18 21.72 -5.13 13.24
C LEU A 18 20.77 -5.16 12.05
N ALA A 19 19.91 -6.17 11.98
CA ALA A 19 18.93 -6.26 10.92
C ALA A 19 18.03 -5.03 11.01
N THR A 20 18.29 -4.05 10.14
CA THR A 20 17.45 -2.86 10.00
C THR A 20 16.20 -3.28 9.24
N GLY A 21 15.02 -2.89 9.72
CA GLY A 21 13.79 -3.20 9.01
C GLY A 21 13.79 -2.63 7.59
N SER A 22 13.22 -3.39 6.66
CA SER A 22 13.09 -3.03 5.25
C SER A 22 12.35 -1.71 5.03
N LYS A 23 12.67 -1.01 3.94
CA LYS A 23 11.92 0.13 3.40
C LYS A 23 10.83 -0.37 2.46
N ILE A 24 9.58 -0.17 2.84
CA ILE A 24 8.41 -0.73 2.16
C ILE A 24 7.53 0.41 1.66
N LEU A 25 7.19 0.37 0.38
CA LEU A 25 6.16 1.24 -0.21
C LEU A 25 4.83 0.50 -0.21
N VAL A 26 3.81 1.06 0.43
CA VAL A 26 2.46 0.50 0.49
C VAL A 26 1.51 1.37 -0.34
N LEU A 27 0.76 0.75 -1.26
CA LEU A 27 -0.13 1.41 -2.18
C LEU A 27 -1.57 1.01 -1.87
N VAL A 28 -2.33 1.97 -1.33
CA VAL A 28 -3.78 1.81 -1.01
C VAL A 28 -4.59 3.00 -1.56
N PRO A 29 -4.56 3.22 -2.88
CA PRO A 29 -5.16 4.42 -3.45
C PRO A 29 -6.69 4.38 -3.52
N PHE A 30 -7.37 3.28 -3.22
CA PHE A 30 -8.82 3.23 -3.30
C PHE A 30 -9.49 4.08 -2.18
N PRO A 31 -10.43 4.98 -2.52
CA PRO A 31 -11.00 5.94 -1.56
C PRO A 31 -12.18 5.37 -0.76
N ALA A 32 -12.04 4.16 -0.23
CA ALA A 32 -13.03 3.55 0.67
C ALA A 32 -12.40 3.19 2.02
N PRO A 33 -13.03 3.58 3.16
CA PRO A 33 -12.47 3.30 4.48
C PRO A 33 -12.21 1.82 4.76
N SER A 34 -13.02 0.91 4.20
CA SER A 34 -12.84 -0.53 4.36
C SER A 34 -11.49 -1.01 3.81
N HIS A 35 -11.05 -0.47 2.67
CA HIS A 35 -9.78 -0.81 2.05
C HIS A 35 -8.59 -0.41 2.90
N TRP A 36 -8.69 0.78 3.52
CA TRP A 36 -7.64 1.25 4.41
C TRP A 36 -7.62 0.51 5.75
N LEU A 37 -8.79 0.19 6.33
CA LEU A 37 -8.88 -0.32 7.70
C LEU A 37 -8.08 -1.61 7.91
N TRP A 38 -8.18 -2.58 6.99
CA TRP A 38 -7.44 -3.84 7.14
C TRP A 38 -5.94 -3.66 6.83
N LEU A 39 -5.58 -2.76 5.92
CA LEU A 39 -4.20 -2.43 5.58
C LEU A 39 -3.51 -1.58 6.66
N GLU A 40 -4.24 -0.74 7.37
CA GLU A 40 -3.73 0.06 8.49
C GLU A 40 -3.14 -0.86 9.56
N HIS A 41 -3.84 -1.93 9.93
CA HIS A 41 -3.32 -2.93 10.88
C HIS A 41 -2.07 -3.63 10.37
N PHE A 42 -2.05 -4.00 9.09
CA PHE A 42 -0.87 -4.61 8.47
C PHE A 42 0.34 -3.65 8.48
N VAL A 43 0.12 -2.37 8.15
CA VAL A 43 1.15 -1.31 8.20
C VAL A 43 1.66 -1.11 9.63
N GLN A 44 0.78 -1.07 10.62
CA GLN A 44 1.15 -0.95 12.03
C GLN A 44 2.08 -2.09 12.47
N GLU A 45 1.73 -3.33 12.13
CA GLU A 45 2.55 -4.51 12.45
C GLU A 45 3.93 -4.46 11.77
N LEU A 46 4.04 -3.93 10.56
CA LEU A 46 5.33 -3.69 9.90
C LEU A 46 6.16 -2.65 10.66
N LEU A 47 5.55 -1.53 11.04
CA LEU A 47 6.20 -0.46 11.79
C LEU A 47 6.72 -0.97 13.15
N GLU A 48 5.92 -1.74 13.88
CA GLU A 48 6.29 -2.34 15.17
C GLU A 48 7.48 -3.31 15.07
N ARG A 49 7.61 -4.01 13.93
CA ARG A 49 8.77 -4.87 13.62
C ARG A 49 10.00 -4.09 13.18
N GLY A 50 9.93 -2.76 13.16
CA GLY A 50 11.05 -1.88 12.84
C GLY A 50 11.20 -1.56 11.35
N HIS A 51 10.23 -1.93 10.51
CA HIS A 51 10.22 -1.54 9.10
C HIS A 51 9.98 -0.02 8.95
N GLN A 52 10.45 0.52 7.83
CA GLN A 52 10.15 1.87 7.38
C GLN A 52 9.07 1.77 6.31
N VAL A 53 7.94 2.42 6.52
CA VAL A 53 6.80 2.33 5.61
C VAL A 53 6.48 3.71 5.05
N THR A 54 6.44 3.81 3.73
CA THR A 54 5.83 4.93 3.02
C THR A 54 4.50 4.45 2.44
N ALA A 55 3.40 5.14 2.72
CA ALA A 55 2.08 4.74 2.20
C ALA A 55 1.47 5.83 1.31
N ILE A 56 0.93 5.42 0.16
CA ILE A 56 0.01 6.24 -0.63
C ILE A 56 -1.41 5.82 -0.26
N SER A 57 -2.18 6.71 0.35
CA SER A 57 -3.54 6.42 0.83
C SER A 57 -4.43 7.66 0.83
N ASN A 58 -5.74 7.47 1.03
CA ASN A 58 -6.72 8.54 1.19
C ASN A 58 -6.93 8.95 2.68
N PHE A 59 -6.27 8.24 3.61
CA PHE A 59 -6.60 8.31 5.03
C PHE A 59 -5.33 8.51 5.85
N ALA A 60 -5.30 9.60 6.61
CA ALA A 60 -4.24 9.86 7.58
C ALA A 60 -4.27 8.81 8.70
N ALA A 61 -3.10 8.35 9.12
CA ALA A 61 -2.94 7.48 10.26
C ALA A 61 -3.43 8.16 11.53
N LYS A 62 -4.10 7.36 12.37
CA LYS A 62 -4.59 7.82 13.67
C LYS A 62 -3.46 8.16 14.63
N GLU A 63 -2.33 7.47 14.49
CA GLU A 63 -1.16 7.61 15.35
C GLU A 63 0.09 7.85 14.52
N ARG A 64 0.95 8.77 14.98
CA ARG A 64 2.22 9.06 14.31
C ARG A 64 3.28 8.05 14.72
N HIS A 65 4.02 7.55 13.75
CA HIS A 65 5.17 6.66 13.98
C HIS A 65 6.41 7.24 13.29
N PRO A 66 7.60 7.23 13.93
CA PRO A 66 8.81 7.83 13.35
C PRO A 66 9.28 7.16 12.04
N ASN A 67 8.92 5.89 11.84
CA ASN A 67 9.25 5.15 10.62
C ASN A 67 8.13 5.16 9.57
N TYR A 68 7.11 6.01 9.74
CA TYR A 68 5.96 6.07 8.84
C TYR A 68 5.92 7.40 8.08
N THR A 69 5.80 7.32 6.76
CA THR A 69 5.68 8.46 5.86
C THR A 69 4.38 8.33 5.07
N GLU A 70 3.61 9.42 5.00
CA GLU A 70 2.30 9.45 4.37
C GLU A 70 2.32 10.31 3.10
N ILE A 71 1.87 9.75 1.99
CA ILE A 71 1.59 10.46 0.74
C ILE A 71 0.06 10.44 0.56
N LEU A 72 -0.59 11.47 1.10
CA LEU A 72 -2.04 11.51 1.13
C LEU A 72 -2.63 11.95 -0.21
N ILE A 73 -3.61 11.20 -0.70
CA ILE A 73 -4.52 11.60 -1.78
C ILE A 73 -5.61 12.45 -1.12
N ASP A 74 -5.32 13.74 -0.96
CA ASP A 74 -6.22 14.73 -0.36
C ASP A 74 -6.51 15.86 -1.36
N PRO A 75 -7.78 16.27 -1.55
CA PRO A 75 -8.99 15.64 -1.01
C PRO A 75 -9.22 14.23 -1.59
N PRO A 76 -9.91 13.34 -0.87
CA PRO A 76 -10.25 12.02 -1.39
C PRO A 76 -11.27 12.13 -2.52
N PHE A 77 -11.28 11.15 -3.43
CA PHE A 77 -12.29 11.07 -4.48
C PHE A 77 -13.68 10.82 -3.88
N ASP A 78 -14.66 11.66 -4.24
CA ASP A 78 -16.04 11.52 -3.78
C ASP A 78 -16.78 10.43 -4.59
N ILE A 79 -16.56 9.16 -4.21
CA ILE A 79 -17.22 8.02 -4.87
C ILE A 79 -18.75 8.23 -4.94
N PRO A 80 -19.47 8.53 -3.83
CA PRO A 80 -20.92 8.68 -3.85
C PRO A 80 -21.45 9.76 -4.82
N TYR A 81 -20.68 10.84 -5.05
CA TYR A 81 -21.06 11.88 -5.98
C TYR A 81 -21.06 11.41 -7.45
N TYR A 82 -20.06 10.61 -7.84
CA TYR A 82 -19.91 10.13 -9.22
C TYR A 82 -20.58 8.78 -9.48
N PHE A 83 -20.70 7.95 -8.44
CA PHE A 83 -21.22 6.59 -8.49
C PHE A 83 -22.13 6.35 -7.28
N PRO A 84 -23.45 6.21 -7.47
CA PRO A 84 -24.35 5.88 -6.38
C PRO A 84 -23.89 4.61 -5.66
N VAL A 85 -23.73 4.69 -4.34
CA VAL A 85 -23.20 3.59 -3.53
C VAL A 85 -24.05 2.31 -3.69
N SER A 86 -25.37 2.46 -3.82
CA SER A 86 -26.29 1.34 -4.13
C SER A 86 -25.91 0.59 -5.41
N ASP A 87 -25.45 1.31 -6.43
CA ASP A 87 -25.09 0.71 -7.71
C ASP A 87 -23.82 -0.15 -7.59
N ILE A 88 -22.88 0.27 -6.75
CA ILE A 88 -21.60 -0.42 -6.52
C ILE A 88 -21.77 -1.62 -5.60
N PHE A 89 -22.53 -1.48 -4.51
CA PHE A 89 -22.65 -2.51 -3.47
C PHE A 89 -23.72 -3.56 -3.79
N GLU A 90 -24.81 -3.21 -4.47
CA GLU A 90 -25.89 -4.15 -4.78
C GLU A 90 -25.69 -4.87 -6.10
N ALA A 91 -24.54 -4.70 -6.75
CA ALA A 91 -24.27 -5.18 -8.10
C ALA A 91 -25.43 -4.79 -9.03
N LYS A 92 -25.56 -3.47 -9.27
CA LYS A 92 -26.70 -2.78 -9.92
C LYS A 92 -27.40 -3.58 -11.02
N TYR A 93 -26.61 -4.29 -11.81
CA TYR A 93 -27.07 -5.01 -12.99
C TYR A 93 -27.24 -6.50 -12.69
N THR A 94 -28.24 -7.13 -13.29
CA THR A 94 -28.37 -8.59 -13.26
C THR A 94 -27.31 -9.31 -14.09
N SER A 95 -26.50 -8.57 -14.85
CA SER A 95 -25.44 -9.07 -15.74
C SER A 95 -24.08 -8.90 -15.08
N ASP A 96 -23.37 -10.02 -14.88
CA ASP A 96 -22.00 -10.02 -14.33
C ASP A 96 -21.04 -9.15 -15.15
N LEU A 97 -21.17 -9.17 -16.48
CA LEU A 97 -20.36 -8.32 -17.36
C LEU A 97 -20.62 -6.83 -17.11
N SER A 98 -21.88 -6.46 -16.88
CA SER A 98 -22.23 -5.06 -16.62
C SER A 98 -21.71 -4.59 -15.26
N ASN A 99 -21.74 -5.45 -14.25
CA ASN A 99 -21.13 -5.16 -12.95
C ASN A 99 -19.60 -5.08 -13.05
N LEU A 100 -18.97 -5.99 -13.79
CA LEU A 100 -17.52 -5.93 -14.06
C LEU A 100 -17.14 -4.61 -14.72
N LEU A 101 -17.89 -4.17 -15.74
CA LEU A 101 -17.66 -2.89 -16.41
C LEU A 101 -17.88 -1.68 -15.49
N LEU A 102 -18.83 -1.77 -14.55
CA LEU A 102 -19.02 -0.75 -13.52
C LEU A 102 -17.79 -0.65 -12.62
N TYR A 103 -17.32 -1.76 -12.04
CA TYR A 103 -16.13 -1.78 -11.19
C TYR A 103 -14.88 -1.32 -11.94
N TRP A 104 -14.73 -1.75 -13.19
CA TRP A 104 -13.64 -1.29 -14.06
C TRP A 104 -13.65 0.23 -14.24
N ASN A 105 -14.82 0.82 -14.48
CA ASN A 105 -14.95 2.27 -14.64
C ASN A 105 -14.66 3.03 -13.33
N VAL A 106 -15.11 2.49 -12.18
CA VAL A 106 -14.79 3.03 -10.86
C VAL A 106 -13.27 2.97 -10.61
N GLY A 107 -12.64 1.83 -10.87
CA GLY A 107 -11.20 1.65 -10.75
C GLY A 107 -10.41 2.61 -11.63
N LEU A 108 -10.77 2.76 -12.91
CA LEU A 108 -10.14 3.71 -13.82
C LEU A 108 -10.27 5.16 -13.33
N THR A 109 -11.46 5.55 -12.88
CA THR A 109 -11.73 6.94 -12.47
C THR A 109 -10.97 7.30 -11.19
N THR A 110 -11.02 6.41 -10.18
CA THR A 110 -10.28 6.60 -8.93
C THR A 110 -8.77 6.52 -9.14
N THR A 111 -8.28 5.60 -9.99
CA THR A 111 -6.87 5.54 -10.40
C THR A 111 -6.39 6.85 -11.00
N LYS A 112 -7.13 7.38 -11.98
CA LYS A 112 -6.76 8.63 -12.65
C LYS A 112 -6.70 9.78 -11.64
N PHE A 113 -7.73 9.90 -10.81
CA PHE A 113 -7.78 10.95 -9.78
C PHE A 113 -6.60 10.87 -8.81
N ALA A 114 -6.28 9.66 -8.32
CA ALA A 114 -5.18 9.44 -7.39
C ALA A 114 -3.82 9.75 -8.03
N LEU A 115 -3.59 9.31 -9.27
CA LEU A 115 -2.36 9.62 -9.99
C LEU A 115 -2.23 11.11 -10.32
N GLU A 116 -3.32 11.81 -10.64
CA GLU A 116 -3.32 13.26 -10.89
C GLU A 116 -3.23 14.10 -9.61
N ASN A 117 -3.31 13.49 -8.42
CA ASN A 117 -3.21 14.21 -7.16
C ASN A 117 -1.81 14.87 -7.01
N PRO A 118 -1.73 16.16 -6.61
CA PRO A 118 -0.46 16.88 -6.50
C PRO A 118 0.58 16.19 -5.61
N ASN A 119 0.16 15.58 -4.49
CA ASN A 119 1.09 14.91 -3.57
C ASN A 119 1.67 13.64 -4.20
N VAL A 120 0.86 12.89 -4.95
CA VAL A 120 1.28 11.69 -5.67
C VAL A 120 2.17 12.06 -6.86
N GLN A 121 1.82 13.10 -7.63
CA GLN A 121 2.68 13.62 -8.69
C GLN A 121 4.03 14.09 -8.15
N GLN A 122 4.03 14.85 -7.06
CA GLN A 122 5.25 15.29 -6.41
C GLN A 122 6.12 14.10 -6.00
N PHE A 123 5.53 13.06 -5.40
CA PHE A 123 6.23 11.84 -5.04
C PHE A 123 6.80 11.10 -6.27
N ILE A 124 6.03 10.99 -7.35
CA ILE A 124 6.48 10.38 -8.61
C ILE A 124 7.65 11.15 -9.21
N GLU A 125 7.63 12.48 -9.17
CA GLU A 125 8.65 13.32 -9.80
C GLU A 125 9.92 13.48 -8.97
N GLN A 126 9.79 13.60 -7.65
CA GLN A 126 10.87 14.07 -6.78
C GLN A 126 11.51 12.97 -5.94
N ASP A 127 10.79 11.89 -5.64
CA ASP A 127 11.34 10.82 -4.81
C ASP A 127 12.21 9.86 -5.64
N ASP A 128 13.43 9.66 -5.16
CA ASP A 128 14.45 8.74 -5.67
C ASP A 128 14.88 7.72 -4.60
N SER A 129 14.02 7.50 -3.59
CA SER A 129 14.25 6.55 -2.52
C SER A 129 14.46 5.12 -3.04
N VAL A 130 15.25 4.34 -2.32
CA VAL A 130 15.40 2.90 -2.56
C VAL A 130 14.43 2.17 -1.65
N PHE A 131 13.50 1.42 -2.26
CA PHE A 131 12.58 0.52 -1.57
C PHE A 131 13.04 -0.94 -1.74
N ASP A 132 12.91 -1.72 -0.68
CA ASP A 132 13.19 -3.15 -0.70
C ASP A 132 11.99 -3.96 -1.22
N LEU A 133 10.78 -3.41 -1.07
CA LEU A 133 9.52 -4.05 -1.42
C LEU A 133 8.44 -3.01 -1.72
N VAL A 134 7.62 -3.29 -2.73
CA VAL A 134 6.34 -2.61 -2.98
C VAL A 134 5.21 -3.58 -2.61
N ILE A 135 4.24 -3.08 -1.86
CA ILE A 135 3.01 -3.79 -1.52
C ILE A 135 1.85 -2.99 -2.11
N SER A 136 0.99 -3.63 -2.88
CA SER A 136 -0.16 -2.98 -3.50
C SER A 136 -1.43 -3.71 -3.13
N GLU A 137 -2.47 -2.96 -2.76
CA GLU A 137 -3.82 -3.52 -2.77
C GLU A 137 -4.21 -3.96 -4.19
N GLN A 138 -5.02 -5.01 -4.29
CA GLN A 138 -5.55 -5.51 -5.55
C GLN A 138 -7.01 -5.08 -5.73
N PHE A 139 -7.23 -3.97 -6.46
CA PHE A 139 -8.60 -3.46 -6.67
C PHE A 139 -8.78 -2.58 -7.93
N TYR A 140 -8.61 -3.12 -9.15
CA TYR A 140 -8.81 -2.38 -10.42
C TYR A 140 -7.98 -1.08 -10.55
N GLN A 141 -6.83 -1.02 -9.88
CA GLN A 141 -5.90 0.11 -9.87
C GLN A 141 -4.49 -0.31 -10.31
N GLU A 142 -4.40 -1.20 -11.30
CA GLU A 142 -3.15 -1.82 -11.77
C GLU A 142 -2.12 -0.81 -12.30
N ALA A 143 -2.54 0.42 -12.64
CA ALA A 143 -1.60 1.48 -13.00
C ALA A 143 -0.59 1.78 -11.88
N PHE A 144 -0.96 1.58 -10.61
CA PHE A 144 -0.07 1.75 -9.47
C PHE A 144 1.07 0.72 -9.43
N LEU A 145 0.96 -0.40 -10.15
CA LEU A 145 2.06 -1.36 -10.28
C LEU A 145 3.29 -0.73 -10.96
N MET A 146 3.14 0.43 -11.62
CA MET A 146 4.28 1.21 -12.15
C MET A 146 5.32 1.55 -11.08
N PHE A 147 4.94 1.66 -9.80
CA PHE A 147 5.87 1.97 -8.71
C PHE A 147 6.94 0.89 -8.52
N ALA A 148 6.60 -0.38 -8.78
CA ALA A 148 7.59 -1.46 -8.80
C ALA A 148 8.67 -1.21 -9.86
N HIS A 149 8.26 -0.71 -11.04
CA HIS A 149 9.19 -0.36 -12.11
C HIS A 149 10.02 0.89 -11.78
N LYS A 150 9.39 1.97 -11.29
CA LYS A 150 10.08 3.22 -10.90
C LYS A 150 11.20 2.94 -9.90
N TYR A 151 10.91 2.15 -8.87
CA TYR A 151 11.86 1.86 -7.79
C TYR A 151 12.71 0.61 -8.00
N ARG A 152 12.47 -0.15 -9.08
CA ARG A 152 13.14 -1.42 -9.38
C ARG A 152 13.08 -2.40 -8.20
N ALA A 153 11.96 -2.41 -7.50
CA ALA A 153 11.71 -3.24 -6.33
C ALA A 153 10.72 -4.36 -6.67
N PRO A 154 10.83 -5.54 -6.03
CA PRO A 154 9.83 -6.59 -6.15
C PRO A 154 8.47 -6.08 -5.64
N ILE A 155 7.39 -6.61 -6.21
CA ILE A 155 6.03 -6.27 -5.80
C ILE A 155 5.27 -7.48 -5.29
N VAL A 156 4.50 -7.27 -4.22
CA VAL A 156 3.51 -8.21 -3.70
C VAL A 156 2.15 -7.53 -3.75
N THR A 157 1.20 -8.15 -4.44
CA THR A 157 -0.20 -7.71 -4.45
C THR A 157 -0.98 -8.45 -3.37
N ILE A 158 -1.76 -7.73 -2.59
CA ILE A 158 -2.61 -8.30 -1.53
C ILE A 158 -4.07 -7.93 -1.78
N GLY A 159 -4.92 -8.96 -1.82
CA GLY A 159 -6.35 -8.82 -1.96
C GLY A 159 -7.05 -8.91 -0.62
N GLU A 160 -8.27 -8.38 -0.55
CA GLU A 160 -9.14 -8.55 0.60
C GLU A 160 -9.45 -10.05 0.79
N PRO A 161 -9.44 -10.60 2.02
CA PRO A 161 -9.82 -11.98 2.26
C PRO A 161 -11.26 -12.22 1.78
N HIS A 162 -11.42 -13.13 0.81
CA HIS A 162 -12.73 -13.51 0.26
C HIS A 162 -13.68 -14.15 1.29
N ASP A 163 -13.19 -14.46 2.50
CA ASP A 163 -13.88 -15.29 3.49
C ASP A 163 -14.55 -14.48 4.62
N LEU A 164 -14.48 -13.13 4.58
CA LEU A 164 -15.06 -12.27 5.63
C LEU A 164 -16.48 -11.74 5.32
N TRP A 165 -17.08 -12.16 4.19
CA TRP A 165 -18.42 -11.71 3.78
C TRP A 165 -19.28 -12.78 3.08
N PHE A 166 -19.42 -13.96 3.70
CA PHE A 166 -20.53 -14.89 3.43
C PHE A 166 -21.09 -15.47 4.73
#